data_AF-A0A963TNS3-F1
#
_entry.id   AF-A0A963TNS3-F1
#
_cell.length_a   1.000
_cell.length_b   1.000
_cell.length_c   1.000
_cell.angle_alpha   90.00
_cell.angle_beta   90.00
_cell.angle_gamma   90.00
#
_symmetry.space_group_name_H-M   'P 1'
#
loop_
_entity.id
_entity.type
_entity.pdbx_description
1 polymer ?
#
loop_
_entity_poly.entity_id
_entity_poly.type
_entity_poly.pdbx_seq_one_letter_code
_entity_poly.pdbx_strand_id
1 'polypeptide(L)'
;MKYQTQKIALAYFLVAMALFAVQVSLGLVLGWIYVDGNFLSEILPFNIGRMLHTNSLIVWLLLGFFGAAYYLLPEESEREIYSPMLAWIQLAIFVLGTAGVVVTYFFNLFEGNFLLGKQGREFLEQPLWVKGGIVVAALIFLFNVSMTVLSGRKTAITNILLLGLWGLALL
;
A
#
# COMPACT_ATOMS: atom_id res chain seq x y z
N MET A 1 13.70 17.55 -11.27
CA MET A 1 13.05 17.71 -9.95
C MET A 1 13.37 19.09 -9.45
N LYS A 2 12.33 19.87 -9.13
CA LYS A 2 12.47 21.24 -8.60
C LYS A 2 12.80 21.21 -7.10
N TYR A 3 12.34 20.18 -6.39
CA TYR A 3 12.57 19.96 -4.96
C TYR A 3 13.29 18.62 -4.75
N GLN A 4 14.25 18.57 -3.83
CA GLN A 4 15.08 17.37 -3.61
C GLN A 4 14.26 16.20 -3.06
N THR A 5 13.26 16.47 -2.23
CA THR A 5 12.44 15.46 -1.57
C THR A 5 11.48 14.75 -2.50
N GLN A 6 11.26 15.24 -3.73
CA GLN A 6 10.50 14.52 -4.77
C GLN A 6 11.11 13.16 -5.12
N LYS A 7 12.43 12.97 -4.89
CA LYS A 7 13.12 11.70 -5.10
C LYS A 7 12.52 10.54 -4.29
N ILE A 8 11.86 10.83 -3.16
CA ILE A 8 11.21 9.84 -2.32
C ILE A 8 10.16 9.06 -3.13
N ALA A 9 9.44 9.75 -4.02
CA ALA A 9 8.41 9.14 -4.86
C ALA A 9 8.93 7.96 -5.70
N LEU A 10 10.19 8.02 -6.14
CA LEU A 10 10.79 6.93 -6.91
C LEU A 10 10.79 5.61 -6.15
N ALA A 11 11.09 5.62 -4.85
CA ALA A 11 11.10 4.40 -4.06
C ALA A 11 9.69 3.81 -3.90
N TYR A 12 8.68 4.65 -3.69
CA TYR A 12 7.28 4.22 -3.66
C TYR A 12 6.86 3.60 -4.99
N PHE A 13 7.21 4.24 -6.12
CA PHE A 13 6.90 3.71 -7.44
C PHE A 13 7.63 2.41 -7.75
N LEU A 14 8.90 2.27 -7.34
CA LEU A 14 9.65 1.02 -7.53
C LEU A 14 9.01 -0.15 -6.77
N VAL A 15 8.63 0.06 -5.50
CA VAL A 15 7.94 -0.98 -4.71
C VAL A 15 6.56 -1.28 -5.29
N ALA A 16 5.81 -0.26 -5.71
CA ALA A 16 4.52 -0.44 -6.36
C ALA A 16 4.64 -1.27 -7.65
N MET A 17 5.62 -0.96 -8.52
CA MET A 17 5.84 -1.71 -9.76
C MET A 17 6.27 -3.16 -9.50
N ALA A 18 7.08 -3.41 -8.48
CA ALA A 18 7.43 -4.77 -8.08
C ALA A 18 6.18 -5.56 -7.63
N LEU A 19 5.32 -4.95 -6.81
CA LEU A 19 4.06 -5.58 -6.38
C LEU A 19 3.05 -5.74 -7.51
N PHE A 20 3.01 -4.81 -8.46
CA PHE A 20 2.20 -4.94 -9.67
C PHE A 20 2.65 -6.15 -10.50
N ALA A 21 3.95 -6.35 -10.70
CA ALA A 21 4.49 -7.52 -11.39
C ALA A 21 4.10 -8.84 -10.68
N VAL A 22 4.14 -8.87 -9.33
CA VAL A 22 3.66 -10.00 -8.53
C VAL A 22 2.16 -10.22 -8.74
N GLN A 23 1.36 -9.17 -8.71
CA GLN A 23 -0.09 -9.22 -8.86
C GLN A 23 -0.50 -9.82 -10.21
N VAL A 24 0.05 -9.33 -11.32
CA VAL A 24 -0.28 -9.86 -12.65
C VAL A 24 0.19 -11.30 -12.82
N SER A 25 1.36 -11.66 -12.28
CA SER A 25 1.87 -13.03 -12.32
C SER A 25 0.93 -14.01 -11.60
N LEU A 26 0.46 -13.63 -10.40
CA LEU A 26 -0.55 -14.41 -9.68
C LEU A 26 -1.87 -14.48 -10.44
N GLY A 27 -2.28 -13.42 -11.13
CA GLY A 27 -3.47 -13.41 -11.97
C GLY A 27 -3.38 -14.44 -13.10
N LEU A 28 -2.21 -14.54 -13.75
CA LEU A 28 -1.96 -15.56 -14.78
C LEU A 28 -2.01 -16.97 -14.20
N VAL A 29 -1.40 -17.20 -13.03
CA VAL A 29 -1.46 -18.51 -12.33
C VAL A 29 -2.90 -18.89 -12.00
N LEU A 30 -3.69 -17.96 -11.45
CA LEU A 30 -5.10 -18.21 -11.15
C LEU A 30 -5.91 -18.51 -12.41
N GLY A 31 -5.67 -17.77 -13.50
CA GLY A 31 -6.28 -18.03 -14.81
C GLY A 31 -5.97 -19.43 -15.34
N TRP A 32 -4.78 -19.95 -15.09
CA TRP A 32 -4.43 -21.33 -15.42
C TRP A 32 -5.15 -22.35 -14.53
N ILE A 33 -5.21 -22.12 -13.21
CA ILE A 33 -5.94 -22.98 -12.27
C ILE A 33 -7.43 -23.11 -12.66
N TYR A 34 -8.03 -22.09 -13.28
CA TYR A 34 -9.40 -22.17 -13.80
C TYR A 34 -9.61 -23.26 -14.87
N VAL A 35 -8.59 -23.56 -15.68
CA VAL A 35 -8.67 -24.58 -16.75
C VAL A 35 -8.03 -25.91 -16.35
N ASP A 36 -7.10 -25.89 -15.39
CA ASP A 36 -6.47 -27.07 -14.79
C ASP A 36 -6.51 -26.98 -13.26
N GLY A 37 -7.65 -27.39 -12.68
CA GLY A 37 -7.95 -27.21 -11.25
C GLY A 37 -7.03 -27.95 -10.27
N ASN A 38 -6.25 -28.92 -10.73
CA ASN A 38 -5.29 -29.64 -9.90
C ASN A 38 -3.90 -28.99 -9.88
N PHE A 39 -3.64 -28.04 -10.78
CA PHE A 39 -2.37 -27.33 -10.83
C PHE A 39 -2.10 -26.59 -9.52
N LEU A 40 -1.00 -26.92 -8.83
CA LEU A 40 -0.56 -26.34 -7.55
C LEU A 40 -1.57 -26.43 -6.38
N SER A 41 -2.63 -27.24 -6.47
CA SER A 41 -3.73 -27.23 -5.49
C SER A 41 -3.30 -27.52 -4.03
N GLU A 42 -2.20 -28.26 -3.84
CA GLU A 42 -1.63 -28.56 -2.51
C GLU A 42 -0.65 -27.50 -1.98
N ILE A 43 -0.01 -26.73 -2.87
CA ILE A 43 1.04 -25.76 -2.52
C ILE A 43 0.49 -24.33 -2.49
N LEU A 44 -0.32 -23.98 -3.49
CA LEU A 44 -0.97 -22.68 -3.63
C LEU A 44 -2.45 -22.89 -3.97
N PRO A 45 -3.30 -23.20 -2.98
CA PRO A 45 -4.73 -23.28 -3.18
C PRO A 45 -5.29 -21.99 -3.81
N PHE A 46 -6.31 -22.13 -4.66
CA PHE A 46 -6.88 -21.01 -5.43
C PHE A 46 -7.24 -19.79 -4.56
N ASN A 47 -7.84 -20.02 -3.39
CA ASN A 47 -8.21 -18.95 -2.46
C ASN A 47 -7.00 -18.20 -1.90
N ILE A 48 -5.88 -18.87 -1.63
CA ILE A 48 -4.64 -18.24 -1.18
C ILE A 48 -4.03 -17.41 -2.31
N GLY A 49 -3.96 -17.97 -3.52
CA GLY A 49 -3.52 -17.23 -4.70
C GLY A 49 -4.38 -15.99 -4.97
N ARG A 50 -5.70 -16.10 -4.82
CA ARG A 50 -6.66 -15.00 -4.96
C ARG A 50 -6.39 -13.89 -3.96
N MET A 51 -6.22 -14.22 -2.67
CA MET A 51 -5.90 -13.24 -1.62
C MET A 51 -4.59 -12.51 -1.93
N LEU A 52 -3.55 -13.22 -2.36
CA LEU A 52 -2.28 -12.61 -2.75
C LEU A 52 -2.46 -11.67 -3.95
N HIS A 53 -3.27 -12.06 -4.94
CA HIS A 53 -3.56 -11.24 -6.13
C HIS A 53 -4.34 -9.96 -5.77
N THR A 54 -5.42 -10.06 -5.01
CA THR A 54 -6.28 -8.91 -4.69
C THR A 54 -5.64 -7.97 -3.68
N ASN A 55 -4.87 -8.50 -2.72
CA ASN A 55 -4.28 -7.65 -1.68
C ASN A 55 -3.01 -6.97 -2.18
N SER A 56 -2.25 -7.61 -3.07
CA SER A 56 -1.18 -6.91 -3.81
C SER A 56 -1.74 -5.79 -4.68
N LEU A 57 -2.89 -5.98 -5.34
CA LEU A 57 -3.58 -4.94 -6.11
C LEU A 57 -3.83 -3.68 -5.26
N ILE A 58 -4.44 -3.83 -4.09
CA ILE A 58 -4.74 -2.71 -3.20
C ILE A 58 -3.45 -2.02 -2.75
N VAL A 59 -2.47 -2.79 -2.30
CA VAL A 59 -1.23 -2.23 -1.75
C VAL A 59 -0.42 -1.48 -2.80
N TRP A 60 -0.27 -2.02 -4.01
CA TRP A 60 0.52 -1.33 -5.03
C TRP A 60 -0.15 -0.04 -5.51
N LEU A 61 -1.49 -0.02 -5.59
CA LEU A 61 -2.25 1.20 -5.90
C LEU A 61 -2.05 2.26 -4.81
N LEU A 62 -2.14 1.88 -3.52
CA LEU A 62 -1.89 2.79 -2.41
C LEU A 62 -0.47 3.38 -2.46
N LEU A 63 0.55 2.54 -2.70
CA LEU A 63 1.92 3.01 -2.88
C LEU A 63 2.07 3.95 -4.08
N GLY A 64 1.38 3.67 -5.18
CA GLY A 64 1.29 4.57 -6.33
C GLY A 64 0.69 5.93 -5.96
N PHE A 65 -0.42 5.94 -5.22
CA PHE A 65 -1.05 7.19 -4.75
C PHE A 65 -0.15 7.99 -3.80
N PHE A 66 0.52 7.32 -2.86
CA PHE A 66 1.48 7.98 -1.97
C PHE A 66 2.68 8.54 -2.74
N GLY A 67 3.26 7.76 -3.65
CA GLY A 67 4.36 8.20 -4.51
C GLY A 67 3.96 9.43 -5.35
N ALA A 68 2.77 9.41 -5.94
CA ALA A 68 2.24 10.53 -6.71
C ALA A 68 2.09 11.79 -5.84
N ALA A 69 1.54 11.67 -4.63
CA ALA A 69 1.43 12.79 -3.69
C ALA A 69 2.80 13.32 -3.27
N TYR A 70 3.77 12.44 -2.96
CA TYR A 70 5.13 12.86 -2.60
C TYR A 70 5.91 13.52 -3.74
N TYR A 71 5.54 13.25 -4.99
CA TYR A 71 6.12 13.93 -6.15
C TYR A 71 5.46 15.29 -6.40
N LEU A 72 4.12 15.32 -6.43
CA LEU A 72 3.34 16.49 -6.84
C LEU A 72 3.28 17.57 -5.76
N LEU A 73 3.08 17.20 -4.50
CA LEU A 73 2.83 18.17 -3.44
C LEU A 73 3.98 19.16 -3.18
N PRO A 74 5.26 18.75 -3.21
CA PRO A 74 6.35 19.71 -3.12
C PRO A 74 6.30 20.80 -4.20
N GLU A 75 5.94 20.42 -5.43
CA GLU A 75 5.80 21.37 -6.54
C GLU A 75 4.62 22.31 -6.35
N GLU A 76 3.44 21.78 -6.02
CA GLU A 76 2.23 22.57 -5.83
C GLU A 76 2.29 23.49 -4.60
N SER A 77 2.94 23.01 -3.53
CA SER A 77 3.11 23.76 -2.28
C SER A 77 4.33 24.70 -2.30
N GLU A 78 5.10 24.65 -3.39
CA GLU A 78 6.33 25.39 -3.62
C GLU A 78 7.40 25.24 -2.52
N ARG A 79 7.48 24.05 -1.92
CA ARG A 79 8.41 23.76 -0.82
C ARG A 79 8.76 22.28 -0.75
N GLU A 80 9.80 21.96 0.01
CA GLU A 80 10.11 20.57 0.35
C GLU A 80 9.00 19.93 1.21
N ILE A 81 8.88 18.61 1.14
CA ILE A 81 7.99 17.84 2.01
C ILE A 81 8.32 18.11 3.49
N TYR A 82 7.31 18.13 4.35
CA TYR A 82 7.46 18.45 5.77
C TYR A 82 8.49 17.56 6.48
N SER A 83 8.44 16.24 6.26
CA SER A 83 9.44 15.31 6.81
C SER A 83 9.75 14.15 5.86
N PRO A 84 10.95 14.13 5.24
CA PRO A 84 11.43 13.00 4.46
C PRO A 84 11.49 11.70 5.27
N MET A 85 11.90 11.78 6.53
CA MET A 85 12.01 10.62 7.43
C MET A 85 10.67 9.93 7.63
N LEU A 86 9.58 10.69 7.80
CA LEU A 86 8.23 10.13 7.95
C LEU A 86 7.79 9.37 6.70
N ALA A 87 8.13 9.84 5.50
CA ALA A 87 7.84 9.12 4.27
C ALA A 87 8.61 7.78 4.21
N TRP A 88 9.89 7.77 4.58
CA TRP A 88 10.66 6.51 4.62
C TRP A 88 10.13 5.52 5.67
N ILE A 89 9.72 6.00 6.84
CA ILE A 89 9.09 5.16 7.88
C ILE A 89 7.76 4.59 7.36
N GLN A 90 6.92 5.42 6.72
CA GLN A 90 5.67 4.96 6.11
C GLN A 90 5.94 3.84 5.08
N LEU A 91 6.89 4.04 4.17
CA LEU A 91 7.25 3.03 3.17
C LEU A 91 7.73 1.73 3.85
N ALA A 92 8.55 1.82 4.88
CA ALA A 92 9.03 0.67 5.63
C ALA A 92 7.88 -0.11 6.29
N ILE A 93 6.90 0.58 6.88
CA ILE A 93 5.71 -0.07 7.45
C ILE A 93 4.94 -0.84 6.37
N PHE A 94 4.76 -0.25 5.19
CA PHE A 94 4.11 -0.93 4.07
C PHE A 94 4.89 -2.16 3.61
N VAL A 95 6.20 -2.04 3.39
CA VAL A 95 7.04 -3.16 2.95
C VAL A 95 7.03 -4.31 3.96
N LEU A 96 7.20 -4.01 5.26
CA LEU A 96 7.18 -5.00 6.33
C LEU A 96 5.79 -5.64 6.48
N GLY A 97 4.73 -4.83 6.41
CA GLY A 97 3.35 -5.31 6.46
C GLY A 97 3.03 -6.25 5.28
N THR A 98 3.40 -5.86 4.06
CA THR A 98 3.21 -6.68 2.85
C THR A 98 4.00 -7.98 2.91
N ALA A 99 5.27 -7.94 3.32
CA ALA A 99 6.07 -9.15 3.51
C ALA A 99 5.43 -10.08 4.54
N GLY A 100 4.98 -9.53 5.68
CA GLY A 100 4.27 -10.27 6.70
C GLY A 100 2.99 -10.93 6.17
N VAL A 101 2.19 -10.20 5.39
CA VAL A 101 0.97 -10.73 4.74
C VAL A 101 1.31 -11.92 3.84
N VAL A 102 2.29 -11.77 2.95
CA VAL A 102 2.66 -12.83 2.00
C VAL A 102 3.08 -14.10 2.75
N VAL A 103 3.93 -13.95 3.77
CA VAL A 103 4.39 -15.08 4.59
C VAL A 103 3.23 -15.71 5.36
N THR A 104 2.37 -14.93 6.02
CA THR A 104 1.22 -15.45 6.76
C THR A 104 0.24 -16.19 5.85
N TYR A 105 -0.03 -15.68 4.65
CA TYR A 105 -0.95 -16.33 3.71
C TYR A 105 -0.40 -17.64 3.18
N PHE A 106 0.87 -17.64 2.75
CA PHE A 106 1.48 -18.80 2.10
C PHE A 106 1.70 -19.96 3.07
N PHE A 107 2.10 -19.68 4.31
CA PHE A 107 2.41 -20.71 5.31
C PHE A 107 1.29 -20.93 6.34
N ASN A 108 0.14 -20.24 6.19
CA ASN A 108 -0.98 -20.30 7.13
C ASN A 108 -0.55 -20.09 8.61
N LEU A 109 0.36 -19.13 8.83
CA LEU A 109 0.93 -18.91 10.16
C LEU A 109 -0.14 -18.41 11.14
N PHE A 110 -0.10 -18.92 12.37
CA PHE A 110 -0.96 -18.49 13.47
C PHE A 110 -2.46 -18.60 13.17
N GLU A 111 -2.87 -19.68 12.50
CA GLU A 111 -4.27 -19.94 12.19
C GLU A 111 -5.18 -19.82 13.43
N GLY A 112 -6.30 -19.12 13.28
CA GLY A 112 -7.25 -18.84 14.36
C GLY A 112 -6.83 -17.72 15.32
N ASN A 113 -5.59 -17.23 15.26
CA ASN A 113 -5.16 -16.12 16.11
C ASN A 113 -5.76 -14.79 15.64
N PHE A 114 -6.43 -14.08 16.55
CA PHE A 114 -7.08 -12.80 16.28
C PHE A 114 -6.12 -11.71 15.77
N LEU A 115 -4.89 -11.67 16.31
CA LEU A 115 -3.93 -10.60 16.02
C LEU A 115 -3.01 -10.95 14.84
N LEU A 116 -2.45 -12.17 14.83
CA LEU A 116 -1.36 -12.60 13.97
C LEU A 116 -1.80 -13.42 12.75
N GLY A 117 -2.95 -14.09 12.83
CA GLY A 117 -3.47 -14.94 11.77
C GLY A 117 -4.20 -14.16 10.68
N LYS A 118 -4.34 -14.76 9.49
CA LYS A 118 -5.17 -14.21 8.42
C LYS A 118 -6.66 -14.19 8.80
N GLN A 119 -7.37 -13.20 8.28
CA GLN A 119 -8.81 -13.00 8.42
C GLN A 119 -9.55 -13.50 7.17
N GLY A 120 -10.88 -13.51 7.18
CA GLY A 120 -11.68 -14.18 6.14
C GLY A 120 -12.62 -13.29 5.31
N ARG A 121 -12.62 -11.98 5.51
CA ARG A 121 -13.44 -11.06 4.70
C ARG A 121 -12.69 -10.64 3.45
N GLU A 122 -13.37 -10.67 2.31
CA GLU A 122 -12.82 -10.31 1.01
C GLU A 122 -12.12 -8.94 1.05
N PHE A 123 -10.90 -8.86 0.51
CA PHE A 123 -10.01 -7.68 0.51
C PHE A 123 -9.51 -7.23 1.91
N LEU A 124 -9.92 -7.93 2.96
CA LEU A 124 -9.64 -7.62 4.36
C LEU A 124 -9.07 -8.85 5.09
N GLU A 125 -8.39 -9.74 4.38
CA GLU A 125 -7.85 -11.00 4.90
C GLU A 125 -6.54 -10.82 5.67
N GLN A 126 -5.91 -9.64 5.60
CA GLN A 126 -4.64 -9.38 6.28
C GLN A 126 -4.79 -9.46 7.80
N PRO A 127 -3.75 -9.94 8.52
CA PRO A 127 -3.75 -9.97 9.97
C PRO A 127 -4.03 -8.59 10.59
N LEU A 128 -4.58 -8.58 11.80
CA LEU A 128 -4.97 -7.33 12.44
C LEU A 128 -3.77 -6.41 12.70
N TRP A 129 -2.60 -6.96 13.01
CA TRP A 129 -1.37 -6.16 13.17
C TRP A 129 -0.98 -5.43 11.88
N VAL A 130 -1.22 -6.02 10.70
CA VAL A 130 -0.97 -5.38 9.41
C VAL A 130 -1.99 -4.26 9.18
N LYS A 131 -3.26 -4.49 9.51
CA LYS A 131 -4.29 -3.43 9.44
C LYS A 131 -3.92 -2.23 10.32
N GLY A 132 -3.48 -2.50 11.55
CA GLY A 132 -2.96 -1.47 12.45
C GLY A 132 -1.78 -0.72 11.84
N GLY A 133 -0.83 -1.44 11.24
CA GLY A 133 0.29 -0.85 10.51
C GLY A 133 -0.15 0.06 9.35
N ILE A 134 -1.12 -0.37 8.54
CA ILE A 134 -1.69 0.42 7.44
C ILE A 134 -2.32 1.71 7.97
N VAL A 135 -3.09 1.65 9.06
CA VAL A 135 -3.70 2.84 9.68
C VAL A 135 -2.61 3.81 10.17
N VAL A 136 -1.59 3.31 10.87
CA VAL A 136 -0.47 4.14 11.32
C VAL A 136 0.24 4.79 10.14
N ALA A 137 0.52 4.04 9.08
CA ALA A 137 1.16 4.55 7.86
C ALA A 137 0.30 5.61 7.16
N ALA A 138 -1.03 5.41 7.10
CA ALA A 138 -1.96 6.39 6.56
C ALA A 138 -1.99 7.68 7.38
N LEU A 139 -1.96 7.59 8.71
CA LEU A 139 -1.91 8.78 9.59
C LEU A 139 -0.58 9.54 9.44
N ILE A 140 0.54 8.82 9.35
CA ILE A 140 1.87 9.41 9.05
C ILE A 140 1.81 10.17 7.72
N PHE A 141 1.25 9.54 6.69
CA PHE A 141 1.09 10.14 5.36
C PHE A 141 0.25 11.41 5.44
N LEU A 142 -0.97 11.32 5.97
CA LEU A 142 -1.92 12.42 6.08
C LEU A 142 -1.32 13.61 6.81
N PHE A 143 -0.65 13.36 7.93
CA PHE A 143 0.05 14.40 8.68
C PHE A 143 1.15 15.06 7.83
N ASN A 144 2.03 14.25 7.23
CA ASN A 144 3.17 14.75 6.46
C ASN A 144 2.71 15.61 5.25
N VAL A 145 1.71 15.15 4.50
CA VAL A 145 1.18 15.90 3.36
C VAL A 145 0.38 17.14 3.79
N SER A 146 -0.41 17.04 4.87
CA SER A 146 -1.16 18.18 5.39
C SER A 146 -0.24 19.29 5.85
N MET A 147 0.80 18.97 6.62
CA MET A 147 1.78 19.97 7.08
C MET A 147 2.54 20.61 5.93
N THR A 148 2.84 19.84 4.87
CA THR A 148 3.48 20.38 3.66
C THR A 148 2.60 21.43 2.99
N VAL A 149 1.32 21.15 2.78
CA VAL A 149 0.39 22.10 2.13
C VAL A 149 0.05 23.28 3.04
N LEU A 150 -0.18 23.04 4.33
CA LEU A 150 -0.54 24.10 5.30
C LEU A 150 0.55 25.16 5.39
N SER A 151 1.81 24.75 5.38
CA SER A 151 2.96 25.66 5.43
C SER A 151 3.46 26.10 4.04
N GLY A 152 2.77 25.75 2.95
CA GLY A 152 3.14 26.10 1.58
C GLY A 152 2.06 26.88 0.83
N ARG A 153 2.27 27.05 -0.48
CA ARG A 153 1.26 27.58 -1.40
C ARG A 153 0.07 26.61 -1.46
N LYS A 154 -1.14 27.17 -1.52
CA LYS A 154 -2.39 26.40 -1.60
C LYS A 154 -2.96 26.58 -2.99
N THR A 155 -3.22 25.48 -3.69
CA THR A 155 -3.81 25.46 -5.02
C THR A 155 -5.14 24.70 -4.98
N ALA A 156 -5.94 24.81 -6.06
CA ALA A 156 -7.15 24.01 -6.18
C ALA A 156 -6.82 22.50 -6.13
N ILE A 157 -5.71 22.09 -6.74
CA ILE A 157 -5.24 20.70 -6.76
C ILE A 157 -4.93 20.21 -5.34
N THR A 158 -4.13 20.96 -4.56
CA THR A 158 -3.78 20.56 -3.19
C THR A 158 -5.01 20.50 -2.29
N ASN A 159 -5.95 21.42 -2.47
CA ASN A 159 -7.17 21.47 -1.65
C ASN A 159 -8.09 20.29 -1.95
N ILE A 160 -8.33 19.99 -3.23
CA ILE A 160 -9.15 18.83 -3.63
C ILE A 160 -8.50 17.53 -3.16
N LEU A 161 -7.18 17.40 -3.31
CA LEU A 161 -6.44 16.23 -2.85
C LEU A 161 -6.58 16.04 -1.33
N LEU A 162 -6.33 17.08 -0.52
CA LEU A 162 -6.45 16.97 0.92
C LEU A 162 -7.89 16.72 1.39
N LEU A 163 -8.88 17.37 0.78
CA LEU A 163 -10.28 17.11 1.08
C LEU A 163 -10.66 15.67 0.78
N GLY A 164 -10.23 15.13 -0.37
CA GLY A 164 -10.47 13.72 -0.72
C GLY A 164 -9.79 12.75 0.25
N LEU A 165 -8.53 13.01 0.61
CA LEU A 165 -7.77 12.16 1.53
C LEU A 165 -8.36 12.17 2.94
N TRP A 166 -8.71 13.34 3.49
CA TRP A 166 -9.35 13.44 4.80
C TRP A 166 -10.79 12.92 4.79
N GLY A 167 -11.54 13.16 3.71
CA GLY A 167 -12.88 12.61 3.55
C GLY A 167 -12.86 11.09 3.58
N LEU A 168 -11.91 10.46 2.89
CA LEU A 168 -11.73 9.01 2.94
C LEU A 168 -11.29 8.49 4.31
N ALA A 169 -10.49 9.26 5.05
CA ALA A 169 -10.01 8.86 6.39
C ALA A 169 -11.10 8.89 7.48
N LEU A 170 -12.19 9.62 7.27
CA LEU A 170 -13.28 9.81 8.24
C LEU A 170 -14.50 8.90 7.99
N LEU A 171 -14.53 8.19 6.86
CA LEU A 171 -15.59 7.24 6.47
C LEU A 171 -15.27 5.81 6.93
#